data_AF-A0A2E3TV62-F1
#
_entry.id   AF-A0A2E3TV62-F1
#
_cell.length_a   1.000
_cell.length_b   1.000
_cell.length_c   1.000
_cell.angle_alpha   90.00
_cell.angle_beta   90.00
_cell.angle_gamma   90.00
#
_symmetry.space_group_name_H-M   'P 1'
#
loop_
_entity.id
_entity.type
_entity.pdbx_description
1 polymer ?
#
loop_
_entity_poly.entity_id
_entity_poly.type
_entity_poly.pdbx_seq_one_letter_code
_entity_poly.pdbx_strand_id
1 'polypeptide(L)'
;MLSDEGIGAAVFSGDPDGVVAFLDSFLGPPTADTGWVDPFEISNCAGTQVRVVSYNSLSLTFGDVSPVLEGRPHFFAYTYGNYDFDGTATAVRDKTPLGLVTDNNVGLGTQLDMLEVAYPDLKINPADDFFPETFVINDNLRGVISGLADDSEVVRIIGGQDCAEPT
;
A
#
# COMPACT_ATOMS: atom_id res chain seq x y z
N MET A 1 8.22 -8.41 3.95
CA MET A 1 6.88 -9.01 4.12
C MET A 1 5.89 -7.89 4.31
N LEU A 2 4.77 -7.93 3.63
CA LEU A 2 3.70 -6.92 3.67
C LEU A 2 2.65 -7.37 4.70
N SER A 3 2.31 -6.54 5.68
CA SER A 3 1.27 -6.86 6.66
C SER A 3 0.36 -5.67 6.95
N ASP A 4 -0.67 -5.93 7.75
CA ASP A 4 -1.58 -4.95 8.35
C ASP A 4 -0.95 -4.14 9.50
N GLU A 5 0.32 -4.41 9.83
CA GLU A 5 1.08 -3.72 10.88
C GLU A 5 2.35 -3.05 10.34
N GLY A 6 2.61 -3.15 9.03
CA GLY A 6 3.77 -2.53 8.37
C GLY A 6 4.48 -3.44 7.37
N ILE A 7 5.81 -3.27 7.26
CA ILE A 7 6.66 -4.03 6.34
C ILE A 7 7.81 -4.67 7.10
N GLY A 8 7.73 -5.98 7.32
CA GLY A 8 8.75 -6.74 8.05
C GLY A 8 8.95 -6.18 9.47
N ALA A 9 10.14 -5.65 9.76
CA ALA A 9 10.43 -5.03 11.06
C ALA A 9 10.07 -3.54 11.13
N ALA A 10 9.73 -2.91 10.00
CA ALA A 10 9.22 -1.54 9.96
C ALA A 10 7.73 -1.56 10.30
N VAL A 11 7.43 -1.37 11.58
CA VAL A 11 6.05 -1.30 12.08
C VAL A 11 5.43 0.07 11.83
N PHE A 12 4.12 0.13 11.67
CA PHE A 12 3.37 1.37 11.83
C PHE A 12 3.68 1.99 13.20
N SER A 13 3.67 3.32 13.29
CA SER A 13 4.26 4.11 14.38
C SER A 13 5.81 4.21 14.37
N GLY A 14 6.47 3.49 13.47
CA GLY A 14 7.94 3.51 13.33
C GLY A 14 8.48 4.90 13.02
N ASP A 15 9.70 5.17 13.50
CA ASP A 15 10.40 6.42 13.20
C ASP A 15 10.70 6.54 11.69
N PRO A 16 10.37 7.66 11.01
CA PRO A 16 10.48 7.76 9.56
C PRO A 16 11.88 7.44 9.02
N ASP A 17 12.91 8.04 9.58
CA ASP A 17 14.28 7.85 9.09
C ASP A 17 14.80 6.46 9.43
N GLY A 18 14.40 5.90 10.58
CA GLY A 18 14.70 4.51 10.93
C GLY A 18 14.06 3.49 9.96
N VAL A 19 12.81 3.72 9.55
CA VAL A 19 12.10 2.87 8.59
C VAL A 19 12.74 2.96 7.19
N VAL A 20 13.06 4.17 6.73
CA VAL A 20 13.76 4.37 5.44
C VAL A 20 15.13 3.68 5.47
N ALA A 21 15.93 3.90 6.52
CA ALA A 21 17.23 3.25 6.65
C ALA A 21 17.13 1.71 6.70
N PHE A 22 16.08 1.18 7.33
CA PHE A 22 15.81 -0.26 7.33
C PHE A 22 15.52 -0.77 5.92
N LEU A 23 14.59 -0.16 5.17
CA LEU A 23 14.29 -0.61 3.80
C LEU A 23 15.46 -0.38 2.84
N ASP A 24 16.20 0.72 2.96
CA ASP A 24 17.39 0.98 2.16
C ASP A 24 18.41 -0.15 2.24
N SER A 25 18.54 -0.79 3.42
CA SER A 25 19.47 -1.90 3.62
C SER A 25 19.14 -3.16 2.80
N PHE A 26 17.89 -3.30 2.33
CA PHE A 26 17.44 -4.42 1.50
C PHE A 26 17.18 -4.03 0.05
N LEU A 27 16.63 -2.83 -0.17
CA LEU A 27 16.12 -2.38 -1.46
C LEU A 27 17.11 -1.48 -2.21
N GLY A 28 18.13 -0.97 -1.52
CA GLY A 28 18.93 0.15 -2.01
C GLY A 28 18.22 1.50 -1.80
N PRO A 29 18.79 2.61 -2.30
CA PRO A 29 18.24 3.94 -2.06
C PRO A 29 16.86 4.12 -2.70
N PRO A 30 16.01 5.02 -2.14
CA PRO A 30 14.71 5.31 -2.71
C PRO A 30 14.85 5.96 -4.09
N THR A 31 13.89 5.70 -4.96
CA THR A 31 13.80 6.31 -6.29
C THR A 31 13.22 7.70 -6.26
N ALA A 32 12.42 8.02 -5.24
CA ALA A 32 11.91 9.35 -4.98
C ALA A 32 11.64 9.53 -3.48
N ASP A 33 11.77 10.77 -3.01
CA ASP A 33 11.45 11.19 -1.65
C ASP A 33 10.95 12.63 -1.74
N THR A 34 9.72 12.88 -1.28
CA THR A 34 9.14 14.23 -1.30
C THR A 34 9.79 15.15 -0.27
N GLY A 35 10.48 14.59 0.73
CA GLY A 35 10.73 15.28 1.99
C GLY A 35 9.43 15.55 2.75
N TRP A 36 9.51 16.33 3.82
CA TRP A 36 8.33 16.81 4.53
C TRP A 36 7.72 18.00 3.80
N VAL A 37 6.48 17.84 3.38
CA VAL A 37 5.68 18.85 2.68
C VAL A 37 4.37 19.08 3.39
N ASP A 38 3.69 20.19 3.07
CA ASP A 38 2.31 20.40 3.52
C ASP A 38 1.42 19.27 2.96
N PRO A 39 0.55 18.64 3.78
CA PRO A 39 -0.34 17.58 3.35
C PRO A 39 -1.06 17.86 2.03
N PHE A 40 -1.58 19.09 1.87
CA PHE A 40 -2.38 19.50 0.71
C PHE A 40 -1.58 19.63 -0.58
N GLU A 41 -0.24 19.58 -0.54
CA GLU A 41 0.60 19.60 -1.74
C GLU A 41 0.56 18.27 -2.51
N ILE A 42 0.38 17.15 -1.81
CA ILE A 42 0.47 15.81 -2.43
C ILE A 42 -0.74 14.92 -2.16
N SER A 43 -1.52 15.17 -1.10
CA SER A 43 -2.72 14.40 -0.77
C SER A 43 -3.64 15.20 0.16
N ASN A 44 -4.62 14.57 0.80
CA ASN A 44 -5.46 15.16 1.83
C ASN A 44 -5.26 14.42 3.16
N CYS A 45 -4.00 14.26 3.57
CA CYS A 45 -3.65 13.66 4.86
C CYS A 45 -4.08 14.57 6.01
N ALA A 46 -4.45 13.97 7.14
CA ALA A 46 -4.55 14.72 8.39
C ALA A 46 -3.15 15.17 8.87
N GLY A 47 -3.14 16.18 9.75
CA GLY A 47 -1.90 16.69 10.36
C GLY A 47 -1.34 17.93 9.66
N THR A 48 -0.06 18.19 9.86
CA THR A 48 0.63 19.39 9.37
C THR A 48 1.76 19.10 8.40
N GLN A 49 2.18 17.84 8.30
CA GLN A 49 3.24 17.43 7.40
C GLN A 49 3.07 15.98 6.96
N VAL A 50 3.41 15.73 5.70
CA VAL A 50 3.46 14.40 5.10
C VAL A 50 4.78 14.22 4.38
N ARG A 51 5.25 12.97 4.31
CA ARG A 51 6.37 12.56 3.46
C ARG A 51 6.03 11.26 2.77
N VAL A 52 6.30 11.17 1.48
CA VAL A 52 6.19 9.93 0.71
C VAL A 52 7.58 9.55 0.19
N VAL A 53 7.99 8.33 0.50
CA VAL A 53 9.26 7.75 0.02
C VAL A 53 8.94 6.56 -0.87
N SER A 54 9.43 6.58 -2.10
CA SER A 54 9.15 5.56 -3.09
C SER A 54 10.39 4.76 -3.46
N TYR A 55 10.21 3.45 -3.60
CA TYR A 55 11.12 2.46 -4.16
C TYR A 55 10.45 1.85 -5.39
N ASN A 56 10.45 2.58 -6.50
CA ASN A 56 9.64 2.29 -7.69
C ASN A 56 8.14 2.15 -7.35
N SER A 57 7.58 0.94 -7.49
CA SER A 57 6.16 0.67 -7.25
C SER A 57 5.80 0.43 -5.78
N LEU A 58 6.77 0.48 -4.87
CA LEU A 58 6.50 0.58 -3.43
C LEU A 58 6.56 2.06 -3.01
N SER A 59 5.53 2.56 -2.34
CA SER A 59 5.52 3.87 -1.68
C SER A 59 5.21 3.70 -0.21
N LEU A 60 6.00 4.39 0.63
CA LEU A 60 5.79 4.51 2.07
C LEU A 60 5.25 5.92 2.37
N THR A 61 4.22 6.00 3.19
CA THR A 61 3.65 7.27 3.64
C THR A 61 3.93 7.48 5.13
N PHE A 62 4.44 8.67 5.43
CA PHE A 62 4.75 9.14 6.77
C PHE A 62 4.02 10.44 7.06
N GLY A 63 3.65 10.67 8.31
CA GLY A 63 2.85 11.82 8.72
C GLY A 63 2.91 12.03 10.22
N ASP A 64 2.38 13.16 10.69
CA ASP A 64 2.32 13.50 12.11
C ASP A 64 0.98 13.16 12.78
N VAL A 65 -0.03 12.77 11.99
CA VAL A 65 -1.35 12.32 12.45
C VAL A 65 -1.81 11.12 11.60
N SER A 66 -2.16 10.03 12.27
CA SER A 66 -2.81 8.85 11.70
C SER A 66 -3.68 8.16 12.76
N PRO A 67 -4.50 7.17 12.40
CA PRO A 67 -5.25 6.36 13.37
C PRO A 67 -4.37 5.59 14.36
N VAL A 68 -3.09 5.36 14.04
CA VAL A 68 -2.15 4.58 14.86
C VAL A 68 -1.44 5.48 15.88
N LEU A 69 -1.10 6.71 15.49
CA LEU A 69 -0.33 7.63 16.33
C LEU A 69 -0.59 9.09 15.93
N GLU A 70 -0.57 9.98 16.92
CA GLU A 70 -0.68 11.43 16.71
C GLU A 70 0.44 12.19 17.43
N GLY A 71 0.77 13.38 16.93
CA GLY A 71 1.65 14.34 17.59
C GLY A 71 3.15 14.17 17.32
N ARG A 72 3.54 13.25 16.44
CA ARG A 72 4.92 13.13 15.91
C ARG A 72 4.95 12.45 14.54
N PRO A 73 5.93 12.78 13.69
CA PRO A 73 6.24 12.02 12.49
C PRO A 73 6.38 10.51 12.73
N HIS A 74 5.71 9.70 11.92
CA HIS A 74 5.80 8.25 11.94
C HIS A 74 5.37 7.62 10.61
N PHE A 75 5.80 6.38 10.38
CA PHE A 75 5.31 5.52 9.30
C PHE A 75 3.90 5.02 9.63
N PHE A 76 2.95 5.11 8.70
CA PHE A 76 1.58 4.67 8.96
C PHE A 76 0.89 3.95 7.80
N ALA A 77 1.41 4.03 6.57
CA ALA A 77 0.83 3.32 5.44
C ALA A 77 1.85 3.02 4.35
N TYR A 78 1.58 1.99 3.57
CA TYR A 78 2.29 1.71 2.33
C TYR A 78 1.34 1.31 1.21
N THR A 79 1.76 1.59 -0.02
CA THR A 79 1.16 1.07 -1.24
C THR A 79 2.24 0.31 -2.01
N TYR A 80 1.93 -0.89 -2.49
CA TYR A 80 2.78 -1.66 -3.39
C TYR A 80 2.01 -2.05 -4.66
N GLY A 81 2.53 -1.67 -5.81
CA GLY A 81 1.89 -1.82 -7.12
C GLY A 81 1.10 -0.59 -7.54
N ASN A 82 0.73 -0.55 -8.82
CA ASN A 82 -0.04 0.51 -9.41
C ASN A 82 -0.94 -0.05 -10.52
N TYR A 83 -1.99 0.68 -10.88
CA TYR A 83 -2.86 0.37 -12.00
C TYR A 83 -3.20 1.66 -12.74
N ASP A 84 -3.37 1.56 -14.06
CA ASP A 84 -3.87 2.68 -14.84
C ASP A 84 -5.38 2.77 -14.69
N PHE A 85 -5.91 3.98 -14.47
CA PHE A 85 -7.35 4.21 -14.36
C PHE A 85 -7.91 4.65 -15.72
N ASP A 86 -8.27 3.66 -16.56
CA ASP A 86 -8.96 3.87 -17.83
C ASP A 86 -10.37 3.25 -17.89
N GLY A 87 -10.91 2.89 -16.72
CA GLY A 87 -12.15 2.11 -16.57
C GLY A 87 -11.92 0.60 -16.48
N THR A 88 -10.66 0.15 -16.59
CA THR A 88 -10.23 -1.19 -16.21
C THR A 88 -8.99 -1.09 -15.33
N ALA A 89 -8.87 -1.89 -14.26
CA ALA A 89 -7.61 -1.99 -13.53
C ALA A 89 -6.59 -2.75 -14.40
N THR A 90 -5.96 -2.04 -15.32
CA THR A 90 -4.80 -2.59 -16.03
C THR A 90 -3.61 -2.55 -15.09
N ALA A 91 -3.15 -3.73 -14.67
CA ALA A 91 -1.97 -3.87 -13.82
C ALA A 91 -0.78 -3.14 -14.45
N VAL A 92 -0.25 -2.11 -13.77
CA VAL A 92 1.08 -1.61 -14.11
C VAL A 92 2.05 -2.68 -13.63
N ARG A 93 2.69 -3.36 -14.59
CA ARG A 93 3.50 -4.56 -14.33
C ARG A 93 4.85 -4.26 -13.65
N ASP A 94 5.07 -3.04 -13.18
CA ASP A 94 6.24 -2.78 -12.37
C ASP A 94 6.04 -3.41 -10.98
N LYS A 95 6.70 -4.57 -10.80
CA LYS A 95 6.71 -5.32 -9.55
C LYS A 95 7.95 -5.01 -8.73
N THR A 96 8.64 -3.90 -8.99
CA THR A 96 9.84 -3.55 -8.23
C THR A 96 9.48 -2.75 -6.97
N PRO A 97 10.10 -3.07 -5.82
CA PRO A 97 11.06 -4.16 -5.59
C PRO A 97 10.41 -5.56 -5.66
N LEU A 98 11.13 -6.53 -6.22
CA LEU A 98 10.63 -7.90 -6.38
C LEU A 98 10.57 -8.64 -5.04
N GLY A 99 9.66 -9.62 -4.94
CA GLY A 99 9.61 -10.56 -3.81
C GLY A 99 8.90 -10.03 -2.56
N LEU A 100 8.25 -8.86 -2.64
CA LEU A 100 7.36 -8.40 -1.58
C LEU A 100 6.04 -9.16 -1.65
N VAL A 101 5.79 -9.95 -0.61
CA VAL A 101 4.56 -10.70 -0.40
C VAL A 101 4.12 -10.57 1.06
N THR A 102 2.85 -10.85 1.31
CA THR A 102 2.30 -11.06 2.66
C THR A 102 2.77 -12.38 3.28
N ASP A 103 2.49 -12.59 4.57
CA ASP A 103 2.72 -13.87 5.26
C ASP A 103 2.10 -15.07 4.53
N ASN A 104 0.94 -14.86 3.90
CA ASN A 104 0.23 -15.90 3.14
C ASN A 104 0.67 -16.00 1.67
N ASN A 105 1.86 -15.49 1.31
CA ASN A 105 2.44 -15.50 -0.04
C ASN A 105 1.62 -14.76 -1.11
N VAL A 106 0.78 -13.81 -0.71
CA VAL A 106 0.06 -12.93 -1.65
C VAL A 106 0.93 -11.71 -1.99
N GLY A 107 1.13 -11.45 -3.28
CA GLY A 107 1.85 -10.30 -3.83
C GLY A 107 1.28 -9.86 -5.17
N LEU A 108 1.98 -8.98 -5.88
CA LEU A 108 1.55 -8.53 -7.21
C LEU A 108 1.56 -9.68 -8.23
N GLY A 109 0.44 -9.91 -8.90
CA GLY A 109 0.21 -11.03 -9.81
C GLY A 109 -0.30 -12.31 -9.17
N THR A 110 -0.57 -12.33 -7.86
CA THR A 110 -1.30 -13.45 -7.26
C THR A 110 -2.70 -13.51 -7.88
N GLN A 111 -3.11 -14.70 -8.35
CA GLN A 111 -4.43 -14.91 -8.94
C GLN A 111 -5.53 -14.85 -7.89
N LEU A 112 -6.74 -14.48 -8.31
CA LEU A 112 -7.88 -14.27 -7.43
C LEU A 112 -8.25 -15.55 -6.67
N ASP A 113 -8.25 -16.70 -7.35
CA ASP A 113 -8.49 -17.99 -6.71
C ASP A 113 -7.49 -18.30 -5.58
N MET A 114 -6.21 -18.00 -5.80
CA MET A 114 -5.15 -18.16 -4.80
C MET A 114 -5.27 -17.13 -3.67
N LEU A 115 -5.71 -15.91 -3.97
CA LEU A 115 -6.01 -14.88 -2.97
C LEU A 115 -7.15 -15.32 -2.05
N GLU A 116 -8.24 -15.86 -2.59
CA GLU A 116 -9.38 -16.38 -1.84
C GLU A 116 -8.99 -17.59 -0.96
N VAL A 117 -8.10 -18.46 -1.45
CA VAL A 117 -7.55 -19.55 -0.62
C VAL A 117 -6.68 -19.02 0.52
N ALA A 118 -5.89 -17.98 0.27
CA ALA A 118 -5.01 -17.36 1.27
C ALA A 118 -5.78 -16.57 2.34
N TYR A 119 -6.92 -15.98 1.99
CA TYR A 119 -7.76 -15.19 2.87
C TYR A 119 -9.27 -15.53 2.68
N PRO A 120 -9.76 -16.64 3.24
CA PRO A 120 -11.12 -17.13 3.00
C PRO A 120 -12.24 -16.17 3.43
N ASP A 121 -11.94 -15.25 4.36
CA ASP A 121 -12.89 -14.26 4.88
C ASP A 121 -12.78 -12.89 4.21
N LEU A 122 -11.95 -12.76 3.15
CA LEU A 122 -11.81 -11.50 2.42
C LEU A 122 -13.15 -11.06 1.83
N LYS A 123 -13.32 -9.76 1.70
CA LYS A 123 -14.46 -9.17 0.99
C LYS A 123 -14.00 -8.65 -0.36
N ILE A 124 -14.70 -9.02 -1.43
CA ILE A 124 -14.52 -8.44 -2.75
C ILE A 124 -15.59 -7.38 -2.95
N ASN A 125 -15.18 -6.16 -3.30
CA ASN A 125 -16.10 -5.13 -3.77
C ASN A 125 -16.00 -5.08 -5.30
N PRO A 126 -17.13 -5.18 -6.02
CA PRO A 126 -17.13 -5.03 -7.48
C PRO A 126 -16.71 -3.61 -7.87
N ALA A 127 -16.23 -3.45 -9.11
CA ALA A 127 -15.95 -2.13 -9.67
C ALA A 127 -17.21 -1.24 -9.69
N ASP A 128 -16.97 0.07 -9.59
CA ASP A 128 -17.96 1.12 -9.79
C ASP A 128 -17.43 2.20 -10.75
N ASP A 129 -18.15 3.32 -10.86
CA ASP A 129 -17.81 4.42 -11.77
C ASP A 129 -16.47 5.13 -11.41
N PHE A 130 -15.93 4.90 -10.21
CA PHE A 130 -14.77 5.59 -9.65
C PHE A 130 -13.63 4.64 -9.26
N PHE A 131 -13.94 3.38 -8.97
CA PHE A 131 -12.97 2.42 -8.46
C PHE A 131 -13.06 1.08 -9.20
N PRO A 132 -11.90 0.45 -9.48
CA PRO A 132 -11.88 -0.93 -9.96
C PRO A 132 -12.32 -1.90 -8.86
N GLU A 133 -12.34 -3.19 -9.18
CA GLU A 133 -12.54 -4.26 -8.20
C GLU A 133 -11.49 -4.19 -7.08
N THR A 134 -11.96 -4.20 -5.83
CA THR A 134 -11.09 -4.19 -4.65
C THR A 134 -11.31 -5.42 -3.80
N PHE A 135 -10.28 -5.78 -3.02
CA PHE A 135 -10.41 -6.75 -1.95
C PHE A 135 -10.03 -6.13 -0.61
N VAL A 136 -10.70 -6.57 0.45
CA VAL A 136 -10.45 -6.15 1.83
C VAL A 136 -10.25 -7.39 2.67
N ILE A 137 -9.05 -7.54 3.24
CA ILE A 137 -8.74 -8.59 4.21
C ILE A 137 -9.14 -8.12 5.61
N ASN A 138 -8.73 -6.89 5.95
CA ASN A 138 -9.12 -6.20 7.18
C ASN A 138 -8.98 -4.68 7.00
N ASP A 139 -9.25 -3.92 8.07
CA ASP A 139 -9.23 -2.44 8.05
C ASP A 139 -7.86 -1.83 7.68
N ASN A 140 -6.78 -2.61 7.81
CA ASN A 140 -5.40 -2.20 7.59
C ASN A 140 -4.70 -2.96 6.45
N LEU A 141 -5.38 -3.88 5.75
CA LEU A 141 -4.82 -4.59 4.60
C LEU A 141 -5.90 -4.83 3.55
N ARG A 142 -5.72 -4.17 2.41
CA ARG A 142 -6.64 -4.19 1.27
C ARG A 142 -5.86 -4.09 -0.04
N GLY A 143 -6.56 -4.09 -1.16
CA GLY A 143 -5.93 -3.88 -2.45
C GLY A 143 -6.89 -3.91 -3.62
N VAL A 144 -6.30 -4.01 -4.81
CA VAL A 144 -6.99 -3.97 -6.09
C VAL A 144 -6.70 -5.26 -6.85
N ILE A 145 -7.73 -5.79 -7.53
CA ILE A 145 -7.63 -6.91 -8.47
C ILE A 145 -8.00 -6.45 -9.87
N SER A 146 -7.47 -7.10 -10.90
CA SER A 146 -7.69 -6.70 -12.30
C SER A 146 -9.06 -7.09 -12.86
N GLY A 147 -9.88 -7.81 -12.08
CA GLY A 147 -11.18 -8.34 -12.49
C GLY A 147 -11.71 -9.41 -11.52
N LEU A 148 -12.82 -10.07 -11.89
CA LEU A 148 -13.53 -11.06 -11.08
C LEU A 148 -13.44 -12.50 -11.61
N ALA A 149 -12.63 -12.76 -12.65
CA ALA A 149 -12.34 -14.13 -13.07
C ALA A 149 -11.28 -14.75 -12.15
N ASP A 150 -11.29 -16.07 -11.97
CA ASP A 150 -10.34 -16.81 -11.12
C ASP A 150 -8.87 -16.47 -11.43
N ASP A 151 -8.55 -16.23 -12.71
CA ASP A 151 -7.20 -15.89 -13.19
C ASP A 151 -6.89 -14.38 -13.16
N SER A 152 -7.79 -13.55 -12.63
CA SER A 152 -7.54 -12.12 -12.40
C SER A 152 -6.46 -11.95 -11.34
N GLU A 153 -5.65 -10.90 -11.47
CA GLU A 153 -4.44 -10.74 -10.66
C GLU A 153 -4.57 -9.61 -9.63
N VAL A 154 -3.93 -9.76 -8.48
CA VAL A 154 -3.66 -8.66 -7.54
C VAL A 154 -2.71 -7.67 -8.20
N VAL A 155 -3.14 -6.41 -8.32
CA VAL A 155 -2.38 -5.34 -9.00
C VAL A 155 -1.87 -4.25 -8.06
N ARG A 156 -2.46 -4.16 -6.86
CA ARG A 156 -2.04 -3.24 -5.80
C ARG A 156 -2.36 -3.84 -4.44
N ILE A 157 -1.46 -3.65 -3.49
CA ILE A 157 -1.63 -3.98 -2.07
C ILE A 157 -1.43 -2.70 -1.28
N ILE A 158 -2.32 -2.45 -0.32
CA ILE A 158 -2.30 -1.27 0.54
C ILE A 158 -2.34 -1.74 1.99
N GLY A 159 -1.34 -1.32 2.76
CA GLY A 159 -1.28 -1.55 4.20
C GLY A 159 -1.42 -0.24 4.96
N GLY A 160 -2.14 -0.28 6.09
CA GLY A 160 -2.50 0.90 6.87
C GLY A 160 -3.58 1.75 6.21
N GLN A 161 -3.88 2.89 6.81
CA GLN A 161 -4.87 3.83 6.28
C GLN A 161 -4.16 4.91 5.46
N ASP A 162 -4.29 4.82 4.14
CA ASP A 162 -3.75 5.82 3.22
C ASP A 162 -4.45 7.17 3.43
N CYS A 163 -3.75 8.24 3.06
CA CYS A 163 -4.33 9.57 3.08
C CYS A 163 -5.46 9.67 2.06
N ALA A 164 -6.67 9.90 2.57
CA ALA A 164 -7.92 9.94 1.82
C ALA A 164 -8.32 8.60 1.16
N GLU A 165 -8.76 7.64 1.97
CA GLU A 165 -9.92 6.83 1.58
C GLU A 165 -11.17 7.61 2.02
N PRO A 166 -12.06 8.03 1.11
CA PRO A 166 -13.34 8.57 1.53
C PRO A 166 -14.15 7.44 2.19
N THR A 167 -14.56 7.65 3.44
CA THR A 167 -15.62 6.88 4.09
C THR A 167 -16.93 6.95 3.33
#